data_AF-A0A7S0W664-F1
#
_entry.id   AF-A0A7S0W664-F1
#
_cell.length_a   1.000
_cell.length_b   1.000
_cell.length_c   1.000
_cell.angle_alpha   90.00
_cell.angle_beta   90.00
_cell.angle_gamma   90.00
#
_symmetry.space_group_name_H-M   'P 1'
#
loop_
_entity.id
_entity.type
_entity.pdbx_description
1 polymer ?
#
loop_
_entity_poly.entity_id
_entity_poly.type
_entity_poly.pdbx_seq_one_letter_code
_entity_poly.pdbx_strand_id
1 'polypeptide(L)'
;LVDHVVSLIAQQQLQIHSEKELSQRSSFAGSQSETMLKNEILQLRAMLKKVEIEKEELGEYLKEVQVTASENEAAYDQQVRGLLGEKFQMEQRIQGLEHELEEERTKSQQQAIANNDIKLHYRDEIHILQSQNITVQQQLVLLQQELLAKSREPVREPVREPSPDPPSIPSRVVTPPPPVEIRGVCSECGMPVTVEDARVKMETGLYVHAECYRMMDSKRDTLIGIKIQDQPPHLVQMVVDLIDENGVNINDKVQVGDKLWSLDDVHVSALGVGQLARIATGPEGSLVKLTFVRKNT
;
A
#
# COMPACT_ATOMS: atom_id res chain seq x y z
N LEU A 1 -6.86 20.62 -48.06
CA LEU A 1 -5.65 21.19 -48.71
C LEU A 1 -5.57 20.81 -50.18
N VAL A 2 -5.64 19.52 -50.54
CA VAL A 2 -5.61 19.05 -51.95
C VAL A 2 -6.72 19.69 -52.81
N ASP A 3 -7.97 19.74 -52.31
CA ASP A 3 -9.09 20.33 -53.06
C ASP A 3 -8.93 21.85 -53.30
N HIS A 4 -8.22 22.54 -52.41
CA HIS A 4 -7.98 23.97 -52.53
C HIS A 4 -6.92 24.27 -53.61
N VAL A 5 -5.92 23.40 -53.73
CA VAL A 5 -4.88 23.50 -54.77
C VAL A 5 -5.46 23.16 -56.15
N VAL A 6 -6.33 22.15 -56.25
CA VAL A 6 -7.01 21.79 -57.51
C VAL A 6 -7.92 22.94 -57.98
N SER A 7 -8.63 23.60 -57.06
CA SER A 7 -9.46 24.77 -57.37
C SER A 7 -8.64 25.96 -57.91
N LEU A 8 -7.46 26.22 -57.33
CA LEU A 8 -6.59 27.31 -57.77
C LEU A 8 -6.01 27.06 -59.18
N ILE A 9 -5.64 25.82 -59.50
CA ILE A 9 -5.14 25.45 -60.84
C ILE A 9 -6.23 25.60 -61.90
N ALA A 10 -7.47 25.18 -61.60
CA ALA A 10 -8.61 25.35 -62.52
C ALA A 10 -8.93 26.83 -62.78
N GLN A 11 -8.84 27.67 -61.74
CA GLN A 11 -9.07 29.11 -61.86
C GLN A 11 -7.98 29.80 -62.71
N GLN A 12 -6.73 29.36 -62.58
CA GLN A 12 -5.60 29.89 -63.35
C GLN A 12 -5.66 29.48 -64.83
N GLN A 13 -6.13 28.27 -65.14
CA GLN A 13 -6.33 27.80 -66.53
C GLN A 13 -7.44 28.57 -67.25
N LEU A 14 -8.52 28.93 -66.55
CA LEU A 14 -9.60 29.77 -67.10
C LEU A 14 -9.10 31.18 -67.45
N GLN A 15 -8.22 31.74 -66.62
CA GLN A 15 -7.66 33.06 -66.83
C GLN A 15 -6.75 33.10 -68.08
N ILE A 16 -5.89 32.08 -68.25
CA ILE A 16 -5.03 31.92 -69.44
C ILE A 16 -5.85 31.78 -70.74
N HIS A 17 -7.01 31.10 -70.68
CA HIS A 17 -7.88 30.96 -71.84
C HIS A 17 -8.53 32.30 -72.25
N SER A 18 -8.94 33.12 -71.28
CA SER A 18 -9.53 34.43 -71.55
C SER A 18 -8.54 35.43 -72.18
N GLU A 19 -7.26 35.36 -71.79
CA GLU A 19 -6.21 36.24 -72.33
C GLU A 19 -5.79 35.84 -73.76
N LYS A 20 -5.89 34.55 -74.10
CA LYS A 20 -5.71 34.07 -75.48
C LYS A 20 -6.78 34.58 -76.44
N GLU A 21 -8.03 34.72 -75.99
CA GLU A 21 -9.11 35.30 -76.82
C GLU A 21 -8.95 36.81 -77.01
N LEU A 22 -8.39 37.52 -76.01
CA LEU A 22 -8.09 38.95 -76.11
C LEU A 22 -6.90 39.24 -77.04
N SER A 23 -5.90 38.35 -77.10
CA SER A 23 -4.74 38.52 -78.00
C SER A 23 -5.04 38.36 -79.49
N GLN A 24 -6.17 37.74 -79.88
CA GLN A 24 -6.56 37.61 -81.29
C GLN A 24 -7.11 38.92 -81.92
N ARG A 25 -7.28 40.00 -81.14
CA ARG A 25 -7.92 41.25 -81.63
C ARG A 25 -7.00 42.45 -81.84
N SER A 26 -5.68 42.39 -81.59
CA SER A 26 -4.80 43.58 -81.72
C SER A 26 -3.58 43.37 -82.62
N SER A 27 -3.79 43.44 -83.93
CA SER A 27 -2.71 43.49 -84.92
C SER A 27 -2.28 44.94 -85.19
N PHE A 28 -1.41 45.54 -84.36
CA PHE A 28 -0.43 46.59 -84.79
C PHE A 28 0.50 47.13 -83.66
N ALA A 29 0.92 46.31 -82.69
CA ALA A 29 1.97 46.66 -81.70
C ALA A 29 2.82 45.43 -81.29
N GLY A 30 3.08 44.56 -82.27
CA GLY A 30 3.30 43.12 -82.03
C GLY A 30 4.66 42.69 -81.46
N SER A 31 5.78 43.36 -81.70
CA SER A 31 7.10 42.75 -81.43
C SER A 31 7.59 42.85 -79.98
N GLN A 32 7.33 43.98 -79.29
CA GLN A 32 7.79 44.17 -77.90
C GLN A 32 6.85 43.51 -76.88
N SER A 33 5.54 43.49 -77.16
CA SER A 33 4.55 42.79 -76.34
C SER A 33 4.72 41.26 -76.44
N GLU A 34 4.97 40.73 -77.64
CA GLU A 34 5.20 39.30 -77.86
C GLU A 34 6.47 38.79 -77.17
N THR A 35 7.54 39.59 -77.11
CA THR A 35 8.77 39.19 -76.42
C THR A 35 8.61 39.20 -74.90
N MET A 36 7.88 40.17 -74.32
CA MET A 36 7.54 40.14 -72.90
C MET A 36 6.67 38.94 -72.54
N LEU A 37 5.62 38.66 -73.32
CA LEU A 37 4.75 37.49 -73.14
C LEU A 37 5.53 36.17 -73.22
N LYS A 38 6.47 36.04 -74.17
CA LYS A 38 7.32 34.85 -74.26
C LYS A 38 8.20 34.66 -73.02
N ASN A 39 8.77 35.74 -72.49
CA ASN A 39 9.59 35.68 -71.28
C ASN A 39 8.75 35.31 -70.05
N GLU A 40 7.55 35.86 -69.93
CA GLU A 40 6.62 35.53 -68.84
C GLU A 40 6.17 34.07 -68.92
N ILE A 41 5.84 33.56 -70.11
CA ILE A 41 5.52 32.14 -70.33
C ILE A 41 6.70 31.23 -69.94
N LEU A 42 7.94 31.62 -70.27
CA LEU A 42 9.13 30.85 -69.88
C LEU A 42 9.33 30.85 -68.36
N GLN A 43 9.15 32.00 -67.70
CA GLN A 43 9.24 32.10 -66.24
C GLN A 43 8.15 31.26 -65.56
N LEU A 44 6.90 31.33 -66.02
CA LEU A 44 5.80 30.52 -65.49
C LEU A 44 6.05 29.01 -65.70
N ARG A 45 6.60 28.60 -66.84
CA ARG A 45 7.00 27.19 -67.07
C ARG A 45 8.10 26.74 -66.12
N ALA A 46 9.09 27.59 -65.85
CA ALA A 46 10.15 27.28 -64.88
C ALA A 46 9.59 27.15 -63.46
N MET A 47 8.68 28.05 -63.07
CA MET A 47 7.99 27.97 -61.77
C MET A 47 7.12 26.72 -61.66
N LEU A 48 6.37 26.37 -62.71
CA LEU A 48 5.56 25.15 -62.74
C LEU A 48 6.43 23.91 -62.56
N LYS A 49 7.56 23.82 -63.29
CA LYS A 49 8.50 22.71 -63.15
C LYS A 49 9.09 22.62 -61.73
N LYS A 50 9.36 23.76 -61.09
CA LYS A 50 9.82 23.79 -59.69
C LYS A 50 8.76 23.22 -58.74
N VAL A 51 7.50 23.63 -58.90
CA VAL A 51 6.37 23.14 -58.10
C VAL A 51 6.14 21.64 -58.33
N GLU A 52 6.31 21.15 -59.56
CA GLU A 52 6.22 19.71 -59.86
C GLU A 52 7.28 18.91 -59.12
N ILE A 53 8.53 19.38 -59.09
CA ILE A 53 9.62 18.75 -58.33
C ILE A 53 9.32 18.76 -56.83
N GLU A 54 8.94 19.92 -56.26
CA GLU A 54 8.60 20.03 -54.84
C GLU A 54 7.43 19.11 -54.46
N LYS A 55 6.45 18.93 -55.35
CA LYS A 55 5.33 18.01 -55.17
C LYS A 55 5.79 16.54 -55.17
N GLU A 56 6.72 16.17 -56.04
CA GLU A 56 7.31 14.82 -56.07
C GLU A 56 8.11 14.55 -54.78
N GLU A 57 8.97 15.47 -54.35
CA GLU A 57 9.75 15.37 -53.11
C GLU A 57 8.83 15.24 -51.87
N LEU A 58 7.78 16.06 -51.77
CA LEU A 58 6.79 15.95 -50.69
C LEU A 58 6.02 14.62 -50.76
N GLY A 59 5.76 14.10 -51.96
CA GLY A 59 5.11 12.81 -52.17
C GLY A 59 5.97 11.63 -51.70
N GLU A 60 7.29 11.70 -51.92
CA GLU A 60 8.25 10.70 -51.40
C GLU A 60 8.36 10.78 -49.88
N TYR A 61 8.50 11.99 -49.33
CA TYR A 61 8.55 12.20 -47.88
C TYR A 61 7.29 11.67 -47.17
N LEU A 62 6.10 11.91 -47.73
CA LEU A 62 4.85 11.39 -47.16
C LEU A 62 4.82 9.85 -47.13
N LYS A 63 5.37 9.18 -48.17
CA LYS A 63 5.46 7.72 -48.20
C LYS A 63 6.42 7.20 -47.12
N GLU A 64 7.57 7.83 -46.94
CA GLU A 64 8.52 7.45 -45.88
C GLU A 64 7.88 7.56 -44.49
N VAL A 65 7.24 8.70 -44.20
CA VAL A 65 6.53 8.91 -42.93
C VAL A 65 5.44 7.85 -42.71
N GLN A 66 4.70 7.49 -43.77
CA GLN A 66 3.65 6.47 -43.67
C GLN A 66 4.22 5.07 -43.39
N VAL A 67 5.35 4.71 -44.02
CA VAL A 67 6.03 3.44 -43.75
C VAL A 67 6.53 3.40 -42.30
N THR A 68 7.24 4.43 -41.85
CA THR A 68 7.73 4.50 -40.47
C THR A 68 6.60 4.47 -39.44
N ALA A 69 5.47 5.14 -39.71
CA ALA A 69 4.30 5.07 -38.85
C ALA A 69 3.73 3.65 -38.75
N SER A 70 3.63 2.94 -39.88
CA SER A 70 3.16 1.55 -39.92
C SER A 70 4.11 0.58 -39.22
N GLU A 71 5.42 0.78 -39.33
CA GLU A 71 6.43 -0.03 -38.64
C GLU A 71 6.38 0.17 -37.13
N ASN A 72 6.23 1.42 -36.68
CA ASN A 72 6.06 1.75 -35.27
C ASN A 72 4.77 1.16 -34.70
N GLU A 73 3.65 1.25 -35.43
CA GLU A 73 2.38 0.63 -35.03
C GLU A 73 2.52 -0.88 -34.87
N ALA A 74 3.16 -1.57 -35.83
CA ALA A 74 3.42 -3.00 -35.74
C ALA A 74 4.32 -3.38 -34.55
N ALA A 75 5.33 -2.56 -34.23
CA ALA A 75 6.20 -2.75 -33.09
C ALA A 75 5.45 -2.59 -31.76
N TYR A 76 4.61 -1.57 -31.62
CA TYR A 76 3.76 -1.38 -30.45
C TYR A 76 2.77 -2.54 -30.27
N ASP A 77 2.14 -2.98 -31.35
CA ASP A 77 1.25 -4.14 -31.35
C ASP A 77 1.95 -5.42 -30.88
N GLN A 78 3.19 -5.65 -31.32
CA GLN A 78 3.99 -6.78 -30.87
C GLN A 78 4.32 -6.66 -29.37
N GLN A 79 4.68 -5.48 -28.89
CA GLN A 79 4.96 -5.24 -27.48
C GLN A 79 3.72 -5.46 -26.61
N VAL A 80 2.56 -4.95 -27.02
CA VAL A 80 1.28 -5.15 -26.32
C VAL A 80 0.92 -6.63 -26.25
N ARG A 81 1.07 -7.39 -27.35
CA ARG A 81 0.86 -8.84 -27.35
C ARG A 81 1.81 -9.56 -26.39
N GLY A 82 3.08 -9.14 -26.33
CA GLY A 82 4.06 -9.66 -25.37
C GLY A 82 3.61 -9.45 -23.92
N LEU A 83 3.27 -8.22 -23.55
CA LEU A 83 2.81 -7.87 -22.20
C LEU A 83 1.51 -8.59 -21.82
N LEU A 84 0.57 -8.76 -22.76
CA LEU A 84 -0.65 -9.54 -22.53
C LEU A 84 -0.34 -11.03 -22.28
N GLY A 85 0.64 -11.59 -23.00
CA GLY A 85 1.11 -12.96 -22.77
C GLY A 85 1.73 -13.14 -21.38
N GLU A 86 2.61 -12.21 -20.97
CA GLU A 86 3.21 -12.21 -19.62
C GLU A 86 2.14 -12.06 -18.53
N LYS A 87 1.19 -11.15 -18.72
CA LYS A 87 0.05 -10.98 -17.81
C LYS A 87 -0.74 -12.28 -17.65
N PHE A 88 -1.07 -12.95 -18.75
CA PHE A 88 -1.81 -14.20 -18.73
C PHE A 88 -1.05 -15.31 -17.99
N GLN A 89 0.26 -15.43 -18.20
CA GLN A 89 1.10 -16.39 -17.46
C GLN A 89 1.14 -16.09 -15.96
N MET A 90 1.23 -14.81 -15.58
CA MET A 90 1.17 -14.39 -14.18
C MET A 90 -0.19 -14.71 -13.55
N GLU A 91 -1.30 -14.47 -14.26
CA GLU A 91 -2.65 -14.81 -13.79
C GLU A 91 -2.81 -16.32 -13.55
N GLN A 92 -2.32 -17.16 -14.46
CA GLN A 92 -2.32 -18.62 -14.26
C GLN A 92 -1.49 -19.04 -13.04
N ARG A 93 -0.32 -18.43 -12.85
CA ARG A 93 0.53 -18.71 -11.69
C ARG A 93 -0.13 -18.29 -10.38
N ILE A 94 -0.80 -17.13 -10.35
CA ILE A 94 -1.55 -16.67 -9.18
C ILE A 94 -2.66 -17.66 -8.84
N GLN A 95 -3.46 -18.08 -9.82
CA GLN A 95 -4.52 -19.08 -9.60
C GLN A 95 -3.99 -20.41 -9.06
N GLY A 96 -2.82 -20.86 -9.55
CA GLY A 96 -2.14 -22.04 -9.02
C GLY A 96 -1.74 -21.88 -7.55
N LEU A 97 -1.13 -20.75 -7.20
CA LEU A 97 -0.71 -20.45 -5.83
C LEU A 97 -1.92 -20.26 -4.88
N GLU A 98 -3.01 -19.70 -5.35
CA GLU A 98 -4.26 -19.57 -4.58
C GLU A 98 -4.84 -20.94 -4.25
N HIS A 99 -4.83 -21.88 -5.22
CA HIS A 99 -5.26 -23.26 -4.99
C HIS A 99 -4.35 -23.98 -3.98
N GLU A 100 -3.03 -23.88 -4.12
CA GLU A 100 -2.06 -24.47 -3.18
C GLU A 100 -2.24 -23.90 -1.76
N LEU A 101 -2.44 -22.59 -1.63
CA LEU A 101 -2.68 -21.95 -0.34
C LEU A 101 -3.97 -22.45 0.32
N GLU A 102 -5.04 -22.63 -0.45
CA GLU A 102 -6.30 -23.15 0.08
C GLU A 102 -6.16 -24.62 0.50
N GLU A 103 -5.45 -25.44 -0.28
CA GLU A 103 -5.15 -26.82 0.10
C GLU A 103 -4.40 -26.88 1.44
N GLU A 104 -3.38 -26.04 1.62
CA GLU A 104 -2.61 -25.99 2.87
C GLU A 104 -3.45 -25.48 4.06
N ARG A 105 -4.34 -24.51 3.84
CA ARG A 105 -5.31 -24.07 4.86
C ARG A 105 -6.21 -25.21 5.30
N THR A 106 -6.75 -25.99 4.36
CA THR A 106 -7.61 -27.12 4.71
C THR A 106 -6.85 -28.20 5.50
N LYS A 107 -5.60 -28.50 5.13
CA LYS A 107 -4.73 -29.43 5.88
C LYS A 107 -4.45 -28.93 7.29
N SER A 108 -4.08 -27.65 7.43
CA SER A 108 -3.82 -27.02 8.73
C SER A 108 -5.08 -27.02 9.62
N GLN A 109 -6.25 -26.74 9.04
CA GLN A 109 -7.53 -26.79 9.75
C GLN A 109 -7.87 -28.21 10.21
N GLN A 110 -7.70 -29.22 9.36
CA GLN A 110 -7.90 -30.62 9.74
C GLN A 110 -6.94 -31.05 10.85
N GLN A 111 -5.68 -30.63 10.79
CA GLN A 111 -4.71 -30.88 11.85
C GLN A 111 -5.10 -30.20 13.16
N ALA A 112 -5.62 -28.97 13.12
CA ALA A 112 -6.10 -28.26 14.30
C ALA A 112 -7.29 -28.97 14.96
N ILE A 113 -8.23 -29.49 14.15
CA ILE A 113 -9.35 -30.30 14.64
C ILE A 113 -8.84 -31.57 15.32
N ALA A 114 -7.96 -32.34 14.65
CA ALA A 114 -7.38 -33.55 15.21
C ALA A 114 -6.62 -33.28 16.53
N ASN A 115 -5.87 -32.18 16.61
CA ASN A 115 -5.18 -31.78 17.85
C ASN A 115 -6.15 -31.41 18.97
N ASN A 116 -7.31 -30.82 18.65
CA ASN A 116 -8.34 -30.52 19.63
C ASN A 116 -8.99 -31.79 20.17
N ASP A 117 -9.30 -32.75 19.29
CA ASP A 117 -9.85 -34.05 19.68
C ASP A 117 -8.90 -34.80 20.62
N ILE A 118 -7.60 -34.78 20.32
CA ILE A 118 -6.57 -35.35 21.21
C ILE A 118 -6.56 -34.64 22.57
N LYS A 119 -6.64 -33.31 22.60
CA LYS A 119 -6.69 -32.54 23.86
C LYS A 119 -7.94 -32.85 24.69
N LEU A 120 -9.10 -33.01 24.03
CA LEU A 120 -10.34 -33.41 24.70
C LEU A 120 -10.21 -34.81 25.29
N HIS A 121 -9.63 -35.76 24.56
CA HIS A 121 -9.39 -37.10 25.06
C HIS A 121 -8.51 -37.11 26.32
N TYR A 122 -7.37 -36.40 26.30
CA TYR A 122 -6.51 -36.29 27.48
C TYR A 122 -7.18 -35.56 28.65
N ARG A 123 -8.03 -34.57 28.38
CA ARG A 123 -8.80 -33.89 29.43
C ARG A 123 -9.75 -34.85 30.14
N ASP A 124 -10.44 -35.70 29.38
CA ASP A 124 -11.35 -36.70 29.94
C ASP A 124 -10.59 -37.74 30.76
N GLU A 125 -9.44 -38.21 30.27
CA GLU A 125 -8.58 -39.14 31.00
C GLU A 125 -8.07 -38.55 32.32
N ILE A 126 -7.61 -37.29 32.31
CA ILE A 126 -7.22 -36.57 33.53
C ILE A 126 -8.40 -36.49 34.52
N HIS A 127 -9.60 -36.19 34.04
CA HIS A 127 -10.78 -36.11 34.91
C HIS A 127 -11.13 -37.47 35.53
N ILE A 128 -11.02 -38.56 34.76
CA ILE A 128 -11.19 -39.93 35.26
C ILE A 128 -10.16 -40.24 36.35
N LEU A 129 -8.87 -39.95 36.10
CA LEU A 129 -7.80 -40.19 37.06
C LEU A 129 -7.97 -39.36 38.34
N GLN A 130 -8.40 -38.11 38.23
CA GLN A 130 -8.71 -37.26 39.39
C GLN A 130 -9.87 -37.82 40.22
N SER A 131 -10.94 -38.29 39.59
CA SER A 131 -12.07 -38.94 40.26
C SER A 131 -11.65 -40.21 41.01
N GLN A 132 -10.81 -41.05 40.38
CA GLN A 132 -10.24 -42.23 41.01
C GLN A 132 -9.36 -41.86 42.21
N ASN A 133 -8.51 -40.84 42.09
CA ASN A 133 -7.66 -40.37 43.19
C ASN A 133 -8.49 -39.90 44.39
N ILE A 134 -9.54 -39.11 44.15
CA ILE A 134 -10.48 -38.67 45.21
C ILE A 134 -11.10 -39.89 45.91
N THR A 135 -11.52 -40.90 45.15
CA THR A 135 -12.11 -42.13 45.71
C THR A 135 -11.11 -42.88 46.60
N VAL A 136 -9.87 -43.01 46.17
CA VAL A 136 -8.79 -43.64 46.96
C VAL A 136 -8.50 -42.84 48.23
N GLN A 137 -8.42 -41.51 48.14
CA GLN A 137 -8.21 -40.65 49.31
C GLN A 137 -9.34 -40.81 50.35
N GLN A 138 -10.60 -40.86 49.90
CA GLN A 138 -11.75 -41.09 50.78
C GLN A 138 -11.66 -42.43 51.50
N GLN A 139 -11.32 -43.51 50.78
CA GLN A 139 -11.11 -44.84 51.38
C GLN A 139 -9.98 -44.82 52.42
N LEU A 140 -8.89 -44.12 52.14
CA LEU A 140 -7.74 -44.02 53.03
C LEU A 140 -8.09 -43.29 54.34
N VAL A 141 -8.91 -42.23 54.27
CA VAL A 141 -9.45 -41.52 55.45
C VAL A 141 -10.34 -42.44 56.28
N LEU A 142 -11.23 -43.21 55.65
CA LEU A 142 -12.10 -44.16 56.37
C LEU A 142 -11.28 -45.23 57.12
N LEU A 143 -10.28 -45.81 56.45
CA LEU A 143 -9.35 -46.77 57.07
C LEU A 143 -8.60 -46.16 58.26
N GLN A 144 -8.16 -44.90 58.14
CA GLN A 144 -7.46 -44.21 59.22
C GLN A 144 -8.37 -43.97 60.43
N GLN A 145 -9.65 -43.63 60.21
CA GLN A 145 -10.64 -43.49 61.27
C GLN A 145 -10.91 -44.82 61.99
N GLU A 146 -11.04 -45.93 61.25
CA GLU A 146 -11.21 -47.27 61.83
C GLU A 146 -10.01 -47.68 62.70
N LEU A 147 -8.79 -47.41 62.23
CA LEU A 147 -7.56 -47.68 62.99
C LEU A 147 -7.52 -46.86 64.29
N LEU A 148 -7.84 -45.56 64.21
CA LEU A 148 -7.91 -44.70 65.40
C LEU A 148 -8.96 -45.19 66.39
N ALA A 149 -10.14 -45.59 65.90
CA ALA A 149 -11.20 -46.15 66.74
C ALA A 149 -10.77 -47.44 67.45
N LYS A 150 -10.00 -48.31 66.78
CA LYS A 150 -9.44 -49.54 67.37
C LYS A 150 -8.31 -49.27 68.37
N SER A 151 -7.57 -48.17 68.21
CA SER A 151 -6.44 -47.83 69.11
C SER A 151 -6.85 -47.16 70.43
N ARG A 152 -8.11 -46.70 70.56
CA ARG A 152 -8.65 -46.17 71.81
C ARG A 152 -9.02 -47.31 72.79
N GLU A 153 -8.02 -47.95 73.37
CA GLU A 153 -8.17 -48.54 74.70
C GLU A 153 -8.06 -47.43 75.76
N PRO A 154 -8.85 -47.47 76.85
CA PRO A 154 -8.94 -46.39 77.81
C PRO A 154 -7.71 -46.38 78.73
N VAL A 155 -6.68 -45.61 78.37
CA VAL A 155 -5.63 -45.21 79.31
C VAL A 155 -6.20 -44.10 80.19
N ARG A 156 -6.58 -44.45 81.42
CA ARG A 156 -6.85 -43.49 82.50
C ARG A 156 -5.54 -42.79 82.85
N GLU A 157 -5.42 -41.51 82.50
CA GLU A 157 -4.45 -40.62 83.14
C GLU A 157 -5.11 -39.33 83.64
N PRO A 158 -4.53 -38.72 84.70
CA PRO A 158 -5.23 -37.82 85.60
C PRO A 158 -5.18 -36.36 85.16
N VAL A 159 -6.24 -35.67 85.57
CA VAL A 159 -6.53 -34.24 85.43
C VAL A 159 -5.34 -33.35 85.82
N ARG A 160 -4.96 -32.41 84.93
CA ARG A 160 -4.19 -31.21 85.28
C ARG A 160 -4.88 -29.94 84.78
N GLU A 161 -4.81 -28.95 85.66
CA GLU A 161 -5.53 -27.66 85.68
C GLU A 161 -5.20 -26.70 84.52
N PRO A 162 -6.09 -25.73 84.23
CA PRO A 162 -5.85 -24.68 83.25
C PRO A 162 -4.98 -23.56 83.81
N SER A 163 -3.98 -23.12 83.05
CA SER A 163 -3.20 -21.89 83.30
C SER A 163 -3.64 -20.75 82.37
N PRO A 164 -3.47 -19.47 82.79
CA PRO A 164 -4.17 -18.33 82.22
C PRO A 164 -3.47 -17.71 80.99
N ASP A 165 -4.28 -17.00 80.20
CA ASP A 165 -3.95 -16.31 78.95
C ASP A 165 -2.88 -15.20 79.09
N PRO A 166 -2.03 -14.98 78.06
CA PRO A 166 -1.16 -13.81 77.97
C PRO A 166 -1.89 -12.57 77.39
N PRO A 167 -1.39 -11.34 77.68
CA PRO A 167 -2.10 -10.10 77.36
C PRO A 167 -1.98 -9.74 75.87
N SER A 168 -3.08 -9.27 75.31
CA SER A 168 -3.18 -8.76 73.94
C SER A 168 -2.54 -7.37 73.81
N ILE A 169 -1.52 -7.26 72.95
CA ILE A 169 -0.94 -5.99 72.50
C ILE A 169 -1.81 -5.46 71.34
N PRO A 170 -2.25 -4.19 71.34
CA PRO A 170 -2.93 -3.61 70.20
C PRO A 170 -1.92 -3.28 69.10
N SER A 171 -1.69 -4.23 68.18
CA SER A 171 -1.01 -3.96 66.92
C SER A 171 -1.90 -3.05 66.07
N ARG A 172 -1.45 -1.80 65.90
CA ARG A 172 -1.97 -0.88 64.88
C ARG A 172 -1.80 -1.55 63.52
N VAL A 173 -2.89 -2.08 62.98
CA VAL A 173 -2.96 -2.56 61.61
C VAL A 173 -2.86 -1.34 60.70
N VAL A 174 -1.65 -1.04 60.26
CA VAL A 174 -1.45 -0.25 59.04
C VAL A 174 -1.86 -1.19 57.92
N THR A 175 -3.11 -1.10 57.47
CA THR A 175 -3.57 -1.79 56.27
C THR A 175 -2.69 -1.33 55.11
N PRO A 176 -1.92 -2.23 54.47
CA PRO A 176 -1.28 -1.88 53.22
C PRO A 176 -2.37 -1.55 52.20
N PRO A 177 -2.14 -0.61 51.26
CA PRO A 177 -3.06 -0.39 50.16
C PRO A 177 -3.32 -1.73 49.44
N PRO A 178 -4.54 -1.96 48.92
CA PRO A 178 -4.85 -3.20 48.23
C PRO A 178 -3.83 -3.44 47.11
N PRO A 179 -3.38 -4.68 46.92
CA PRO A 179 -2.48 -5.01 45.82
C PRO A 179 -3.18 -4.66 44.50
N VAL A 180 -2.57 -3.75 43.74
CA VAL A 180 -3.05 -3.37 42.41
C VAL A 180 -2.92 -4.60 41.52
N GLU A 181 -4.04 -5.15 41.04
CA GLU A 181 -4.02 -6.27 40.11
C GLU A 181 -3.35 -5.84 38.80
N ILE A 182 -2.32 -6.59 38.41
CA ILE A 182 -1.56 -6.39 37.16
C ILE A 182 -1.97 -7.44 36.13
N ARG A 183 -2.17 -7.01 34.89
CA ARG A 183 -2.54 -7.87 33.75
C ARG A 183 -1.36 -8.26 32.87
N GLY A 184 -0.17 -7.77 33.19
CA GLY A 184 1.06 -8.00 32.46
C GLY A 184 1.92 -6.74 32.41
N VAL A 185 2.96 -6.79 31.59
CA VAL A 185 3.85 -5.68 31.31
C VAL A 185 3.55 -5.18 29.90
N CYS A 186 3.42 -3.87 29.73
CA CYS A 186 3.22 -3.25 28.44
C CYS A 186 4.45 -3.48 27.55
N SER A 187 4.25 -4.00 26.33
CA SER A 187 5.35 -4.27 25.38
C SER A 187 6.09 -3.02 24.94
N GLU A 188 5.44 -1.85 24.99
CA GLU A 188 5.98 -0.60 24.43
C GLU A 188 6.78 0.20 25.46
N CYS A 189 6.24 0.38 26.66
CA CYS A 189 6.86 1.22 27.69
C CYS A 189 7.51 0.42 28.82
N GLY A 190 7.32 -0.90 28.87
CA GLY A 190 7.86 -1.76 29.92
C GLY A 190 7.20 -1.56 31.30
N MET A 191 6.17 -0.72 31.41
CA MET A 191 5.46 -0.47 32.67
C MET A 191 4.33 -1.50 32.87
N PRO A 192 4.01 -1.87 34.11
CA PRO A 192 2.91 -2.78 34.40
C PRO A 192 1.57 -2.19 33.92
N VAL A 193 0.75 -2.99 33.27
CA VAL A 193 -0.63 -2.63 32.90
C VAL A 193 -1.55 -3.08 34.01
N THR A 194 -2.14 -2.13 34.72
CA THR A 194 -3.04 -2.40 35.83
C THR A 194 -4.48 -2.64 35.34
N VAL A 195 -5.32 -3.21 36.20
CA VAL A 195 -6.76 -3.37 35.93
C VAL A 195 -7.52 -2.04 35.92
N GLU A 196 -6.94 -0.98 36.46
CA GLU A 196 -7.53 0.37 36.47
C GLU A 196 -7.10 1.18 35.22
N ASP A 197 -5.96 0.83 34.62
CA ASP A 197 -5.48 1.51 33.41
C ASP A 197 -6.41 1.30 32.22
N ALA A 198 -6.61 2.36 31.43
CA ALA A 198 -7.15 2.25 30.09
C ALA A 198 -6.21 1.37 29.25
N ARG A 199 -6.73 0.27 28.70
CA ARG A 199 -5.92 -0.80 28.09
C ARG A 199 -6.59 -1.42 26.87
N VAL A 200 -5.78 -1.96 25.98
CA VAL A 200 -6.20 -2.70 24.79
C VAL A 200 -5.57 -4.09 24.82
N LYS A 201 -6.34 -5.11 24.46
CA LYS A 201 -5.84 -6.48 24.31
C LYS A 201 -5.43 -6.71 22.86
N MET A 202 -4.16 -7.01 22.64
CA MET A 202 -3.63 -7.34 21.31
C MET A 202 -4.07 -8.74 20.85
N GLU A 203 -3.96 -9.01 19.54
CA GLU A 203 -4.18 -10.34 18.95
C GLU A 203 -3.23 -11.40 19.54
N THR A 204 -2.04 -11.01 19.97
CA THR A 204 -1.08 -11.86 20.69
C THR A 204 -1.55 -12.26 22.10
N GLY A 205 -2.66 -11.68 22.58
CA GLY A 205 -3.23 -11.92 23.90
C GLY A 205 -2.67 -11.03 25.01
N LEU A 206 -1.64 -10.21 24.74
CA LEU A 206 -1.04 -9.29 25.69
C LEU A 206 -1.88 -8.01 25.88
N TYR A 207 -1.81 -7.43 27.07
CA TYR A 207 -2.42 -6.12 27.36
C TYR A 207 -1.38 -5.01 27.24
N VAL A 208 -1.77 -3.92 26.60
CA VAL A 208 -1.00 -2.68 26.50
C VAL A 208 -1.84 -1.49 26.95
N HIS A 209 -1.19 -0.45 27.47
CA HIS A 209 -1.85 0.82 27.77
C HIS A 209 -2.51 1.37 26.49
N ALA A 210 -3.72 1.90 26.61
CA ALA A 210 -4.48 2.42 25.47
C ALA A 210 -3.73 3.56 24.74
N GLU A 211 -2.96 4.35 25.48
CA GLU A 211 -2.11 5.40 24.91
C GLU A 211 -0.91 4.84 24.13
N CYS A 212 -0.26 3.80 24.65
CA CYS A 212 0.79 3.08 23.91
C CYS A 212 0.22 2.40 22.66
N TYR A 213 -0.98 1.81 22.76
CA TYR A 213 -1.67 1.23 21.62
C TYR A 213 -2.00 2.28 20.55
N ARG A 214 -2.51 3.45 20.94
CA ARG A 214 -2.73 4.58 20.02
C ARG A 214 -1.45 5.01 19.30
N MET A 215 -0.32 5.06 20.00
CA MET A 215 0.97 5.39 19.38
C MET A 215 1.42 4.32 18.38
N MET A 216 1.27 3.04 18.70
CA MET A 216 1.58 1.95 17.76
C MET A 216 0.68 1.96 16.52
N ASP A 217 -0.62 2.11 16.72
CA ASP A 217 -1.60 2.16 15.63
C ASP A 217 -1.33 3.37 14.72
N SER A 218 -0.99 4.50 15.34
CA SER A 218 -0.54 5.70 14.63
C SER A 218 0.75 5.48 13.83
N LYS A 219 1.72 4.70 14.33
CA LYS A 219 2.95 4.36 13.60
C LYS A 219 2.67 3.43 12.41
N ARG A 220 1.74 2.48 12.54
CA ARG A 220 1.37 1.55 11.45
C ARG A 220 0.77 2.26 10.24
N ASP A 221 0.10 3.39 10.47
CA ASP A 221 -0.52 4.20 9.41
C ASP A 221 0.41 5.28 8.84
N THR A 222 1.68 5.36 9.27
CA THR A 222 2.60 6.41 8.81
C THR A 222 3.44 5.98 7.62
N LEU A 223 3.47 6.85 6.62
CA LEU A 223 4.37 6.79 5.48
C LEU A 223 5.67 7.53 5.85
N ILE A 224 6.76 6.82 6.14
CA ILE A 224 8.08 7.46 6.43
C ILE A 224 7.98 8.53 7.54
N GLY A 225 7.32 8.20 8.65
CA GLY A 225 7.20 9.11 9.80
C GLY A 225 6.17 10.23 9.64
N ILE A 226 5.42 10.30 8.53
CA ILE A 226 4.27 11.20 8.34
C ILE A 226 2.97 10.43 8.10
N LYS A 227 1.87 10.90 8.68
CA LYS A 227 0.52 10.49 8.30
C LYS A 227 -0.03 11.51 7.32
N ILE A 228 -0.48 11.04 6.16
CA ILE A 228 -1.08 11.88 5.12
C ILE A 228 -2.53 11.47 4.89
N GLN A 229 -3.33 12.39 4.34
CA GLN A 229 -4.68 12.08 3.89
C GLN A 229 -4.67 11.05 2.74
N ASP A 230 -5.56 10.07 2.82
CA ASP A 230 -5.66 8.96 1.86
C ASP A 230 -5.93 9.40 0.42
N GLN A 231 -6.73 10.46 0.27
CA GLN A 231 -7.10 11.00 -1.03
C GLN A 231 -6.25 12.22 -1.39
N PRO A 232 -5.84 12.35 -2.67
CA PRO A 232 -5.27 13.59 -3.17
C PRO A 232 -6.25 14.77 -2.99
N PRO A 233 -5.77 15.98 -2.66
CA PRO A 233 -4.37 16.31 -2.36
C PRO A 233 -3.91 15.73 -1.00
N HIS A 234 -2.77 15.04 -0.98
CA HIS A 234 -2.23 14.44 0.25
C HIS A 234 -1.76 15.50 1.24
N LEU A 235 -2.63 15.83 2.19
CA LEU A 235 -2.32 16.75 3.27
C LEU A 235 -1.69 15.99 4.44
N VAL A 236 -0.65 16.57 5.03
CA VAL A 236 -0.03 16.05 6.26
C VAL A 236 -1.03 16.20 7.41
N GLN A 237 -1.38 15.09 8.03
CA GLN A 237 -2.25 15.03 9.21
C GLN A 237 -1.45 14.97 10.50
N MET A 238 -0.26 14.34 10.46
CA MET A 238 0.58 14.13 11.63
C MET A 238 2.03 13.89 11.20
N VAL A 239 2.98 14.26 12.06
CA VAL A 239 4.42 14.01 11.92
C VAL A 239 4.89 13.38 13.23
N VAL A 240 5.47 12.18 13.18
CA VAL A 240 5.78 11.41 14.39
C VAL A 240 7.28 11.17 14.53
N ASP A 241 7.99 10.78 13.47
CA ASP A 241 9.41 10.39 13.54
C ASP A 241 10.14 10.63 12.21
N LEU A 242 10.15 11.86 11.71
CA LEU A 242 10.89 12.26 10.52
C LEU A 242 12.35 12.55 10.88
N ILE A 243 13.27 11.80 10.29
CA ILE A 243 14.71 11.86 10.58
C ILE A 243 15.45 12.13 9.28
N ASP A 244 16.44 13.03 9.32
CA ASP A 244 17.29 13.34 8.17
C ASP A 244 18.43 12.33 7.98
N GLU A 245 19.25 12.55 6.94
CA GLU A 245 20.41 11.70 6.63
C GLU A 245 21.47 11.63 7.75
N ASN A 246 21.46 12.58 8.69
CA ASN A 246 22.39 12.67 9.81
C ASN A 246 21.82 12.07 11.10
N GLY A 247 20.61 11.51 11.07
CA GLY A 247 19.93 10.99 12.25
C GLY A 247 19.28 12.08 13.12
N VAL A 248 19.11 13.30 12.59
CA VAL A 248 18.51 14.42 13.33
C VAL A 248 17.00 14.44 13.10
N ASN A 249 16.24 14.60 14.19
CA ASN A 249 14.79 14.78 14.10
C ASN A 249 14.46 16.12 13.41
N ILE A 250 13.69 16.04 12.33
CA ILE A 250 13.28 17.17 11.49
C ILE A 250 11.76 17.32 11.43
N ASN A 251 11.06 16.87 12.47
CA ASN A 251 9.60 16.98 12.60
C ASN A 251 9.11 18.44 12.50
N ASP A 252 9.95 19.41 12.90
CA ASP A 252 9.64 20.84 12.87
C ASP A 252 9.63 21.45 11.45
N LYS A 253 10.23 20.77 10.47
CA LYS A 253 10.29 21.23 9.08
C LYS A 253 8.97 21.05 8.34
N VAL A 254 8.19 20.04 8.72
CA VAL A 254 6.92 19.69 8.09
C VAL A 254 5.79 20.01 9.08
N GLN A 255 4.79 20.75 8.62
CA GLN A 255 3.65 21.13 9.46
C GLN A 255 2.40 20.35 9.06
N VAL A 256 1.54 20.11 10.04
CA VAL A 256 0.18 19.62 9.80
C VAL A 256 -0.54 20.61 8.88
N GLY A 257 -1.12 20.10 7.79
CA GLY A 257 -1.74 20.89 6.73
C GLY A 257 -0.85 21.17 5.52
N ASP A 258 0.46 20.89 5.58
CA ASP A 258 1.33 20.94 4.40
C ASP A 258 0.86 19.91 3.37
N LYS A 259 1.00 20.23 2.07
CA LYS A 259 0.66 19.30 0.99
C LYS A 259 1.91 18.58 0.52
N LEU A 260 1.91 17.25 0.56
CA LEU A 260 2.96 16.46 -0.09
C LEU A 260 2.86 16.66 -1.61
N TRP A 261 3.95 17.10 -2.23
CA TRP A 261 4.01 17.50 -3.64
C TRP A 261 4.81 16.52 -4.49
N SER A 262 5.96 16.08 -3.99
CA SER A 262 6.71 14.99 -4.61
C SER A 262 7.42 14.11 -3.59
N LEU A 263 7.67 12.87 -4.01
CA LEU A 263 8.45 11.87 -3.30
C LEU A 263 9.46 11.30 -4.30
N ASP A 264 10.76 11.40 -3.99
CA ASP A 264 11.87 11.04 -4.90
C ASP A 264 11.71 11.59 -6.31
N ASP A 265 11.39 12.89 -6.37
CA ASP A 265 11.14 13.65 -7.60
C ASP A 265 9.92 13.18 -8.43
N VAL A 266 9.14 12.20 -7.95
CA VAL A 266 7.85 11.79 -8.53
C VAL A 266 6.71 12.65 -7.98
N HIS A 267 5.91 13.26 -8.86
CA HIS A 267 4.72 14.01 -8.44
C HIS A 267 3.62 13.10 -7.89
N VAL A 268 3.12 13.45 -6.70
CA VAL A 268 2.16 12.62 -5.96
C VAL A 268 0.71 13.08 -6.11
N SER A 269 0.44 14.09 -6.96
CA SER A 269 -0.87 14.76 -7.03
C SER A 269 -2.04 13.87 -7.47
N ALA A 270 -1.76 12.71 -8.07
CA ALA A 270 -2.78 11.75 -8.55
C ALA A 270 -2.56 10.34 -8.00
N LEU A 271 -1.59 10.13 -7.10
CA LEU A 271 -1.27 8.81 -6.58
C LEU A 271 -2.17 8.46 -5.39
N GLY A 272 -2.40 7.18 -5.14
CA GLY A 272 -3.02 6.74 -3.88
C GLY A 272 -1.96 6.48 -2.80
N VAL A 273 -2.34 6.51 -1.52
CA VAL A 273 -1.40 6.19 -0.42
C VAL A 273 -0.71 4.84 -0.58
N GLY A 274 -1.41 3.83 -1.10
CA GLY A 274 -0.78 2.53 -1.39
C GLY A 274 0.31 2.57 -2.46
N GLN A 275 0.25 3.49 -3.42
CA GLN A 275 1.32 3.72 -4.40
C GLN A 275 2.45 4.53 -3.77
N LEU A 276 2.12 5.54 -2.96
CA LEU A 276 3.13 6.31 -2.23
C LEU A 276 3.95 5.43 -1.29
N ALA A 277 3.30 4.50 -0.59
CA ALA A 277 3.97 3.51 0.24
C ALA A 277 5.00 2.71 -0.54
N ARG A 278 4.70 2.32 -1.79
CA ARG A 278 5.63 1.57 -2.65
C ARG A 278 6.81 2.40 -3.13
N ILE A 279 6.59 3.68 -3.46
CA ILE A 279 7.68 4.56 -3.88
C ILE A 279 8.57 4.89 -2.67
N ALA A 280 7.96 5.07 -1.50
CA ALA A 280 8.63 5.27 -0.22
C ALA A 280 9.42 4.06 0.29
N THR A 281 9.04 2.83 -0.09
CA THR A 281 9.70 1.61 0.38
C THR A 281 10.93 1.29 -0.48
N GLY A 282 12.07 1.84 -0.07
CA GLY A 282 13.38 1.36 -0.48
C GLY A 282 13.96 0.35 0.53
N PRO A 283 15.20 -0.12 0.31
CA PRO A 283 15.97 -0.87 1.30
C PRO A 283 16.03 -0.12 2.64
N GLU A 284 16.10 -0.85 3.75
CA GLU A 284 16.27 -0.23 5.08
C GLU A 284 17.52 0.68 5.09
N GLY A 285 17.35 1.92 5.56
CA GLY A 285 18.40 2.95 5.56
C GLY A 285 18.54 3.74 4.26
N SER A 286 17.69 3.51 3.24
CA SER A 286 17.63 4.36 2.05
C SER A 286 17.05 5.75 2.37
N LEU A 287 17.61 6.78 1.74
CA LEU A 287 17.14 8.15 1.88
C LEU A 287 15.97 8.39 0.92
N VAL A 288 14.95 9.09 1.40
CA VAL A 288 13.80 9.52 0.61
C VAL A 288 13.73 11.03 0.59
N LYS A 289 13.59 11.60 -0.60
CA LYS A 289 13.44 13.04 -0.81
C LYS A 289 11.96 13.42 -0.82
N LEU A 290 11.53 14.13 0.21
CA LEU A 290 10.16 14.63 0.33
C LEU A 290 10.10 16.12 0.00
N THR A 291 9.18 16.52 -0.88
CA THR A 291 8.90 17.93 -1.16
C THR A 291 7.48 18.27 -0.73
N PHE A 292 7.36 19.31 0.10
CA PHE A 292 6.08 19.81 0.58
C PHE A 292 5.80 21.20 0.03
N VAL A 293 4.52 21.49 -0.18
CA VAL A 293 4.04 22.82 -0.54
C VAL A 293 3.16 23.33 0.60
N ARG A 294 3.56 24.48 1.15
CA ARG A 294 2.79 25.23 2.14
C ARG A 294 2.04 26.34 1.44
N LYS A 295 0.73 26.43 1.65
CA LYS A 295 -0.03 27.60 1.20
C LYS A 295 0.33 28.74 2.15
N ASN A 296 1.04 29.76 1.66
CA ASN A 296 1.25 30.99 2.44
C ASN A 296 -0.14 31.60 2.68
N THR A 297 -0.60 31.54 3.92
CA THR A 297 -1.74 32.32 4.43
C THR A 297 -1.28 33.70 4.83
#